data_AF-D3CYS5-F1
#
_entry.id   AF-D3CYS5-F1
#
_cell.length_a   1.000
_cell.length_b   1.000
_cell.length_c   1.000
_cell.angle_alpha   90.00
_cell.angle_beta   90.00
_cell.angle_gamma   90.00
#
_symmetry.space_group_name_H-M   'P 1'
#
loop_
_entity.id
_entity.type
_entity.pdbx_description
1 polymer ?
#
loop_
_entity_poly.entity_id
_entity_poly.type
_entity_poly.pdbx_seq_one_letter_code
_entity_poly.pdbx_strand_id
1 'polypeptide(L)'
;MFGFEFQTSNAFEAIPKGLPIAEAPGIRERETAWQHTTTGTTLEGDESRRPGASADLEFVTPARATLKEAVTATQAAVDLARALQEESRRGTGAVIFRQGRETAGGVWLKDCAIRFYDDSFHAQAQGTAGVPLAGFEALLSTVWARSRRKDQVKREADRMKPFGELPGYQAAKAFPSLRGFLTACHLFLLRATTEEAGFFVDPHGGRADPTESMAYFDFSDNESVRAVNQRVGKLPDRPLTSRVMVNSDSPKSMFGVLHRTDFHSMYLSLSEPERVILARPATEVIWPADKGDINQVRLFPLPYRTDPAATDVRARLDLDAVERPEWEPAAKLVRRPVTWTLLEHGPTIAQWWDSVRFGDARRDGLPKDVASPPPGFRGRERQYLDRFPQPQEDKTAYYGMGAFPMDRDEATGAGLAVFEYRDLMADIEVPVWDDLSFDRWVGVVEVFAKHYLPKLG
;
A
#
# COMPACT_ATOMS: atom_id res chain seq x y z
N MET A 1 -11.26 1.31 14.23
CA MET A 1 -11.72 2.24 13.17
C MET A 1 -11.33 1.72 11.80
N PHE A 2 -12.02 2.14 10.73
CA PHE A 2 -11.75 1.69 9.36
C PHE A 2 -12.18 2.71 8.29
N GLY A 3 -11.55 2.66 7.11
CA GLY A 3 -11.77 3.57 5.97
C GLY A 3 -11.50 2.90 4.62
N PHE A 4 -11.86 3.57 3.54
CA PHE A 4 -11.86 3.10 2.15
C PHE A 4 -11.27 4.10 1.16
N GLU A 5 -10.44 3.57 0.24
CA GLU A 5 -9.88 4.22 -0.94
C GLU A 5 -10.53 3.58 -2.18
N PHE A 6 -11.01 4.40 -3.12
CA PHE A 6 -11.54 3.97 -4.41
C PHE A 6 -10.79 4.70 -5.51
N GLN A 7 -9.78 4.03 -6.08
CA GLN A 7 -8.98 4.55 -7.17
C GLN A 7 -9.65 4.25 -8.50
N THR A 8 -9.93 5.27 -9.30
CA THR A 8 -10.66 5.13 -10.58
C THR A 8 -9.74 5.27 -11.78
N SER A 9 -10.29 4.95 -12.94
CA SER A 9 -9.62 5.13 -14.23
C SER A 9 -9.72 6.58 -14.76
N ASN A 10 -10.42 7.48 -14.06
CA ASN A 10 -10.52 8.89 -14.40
C ASN A 10 -9.28 9.65 -13.91
N ALA A 11 -8.90 10.75 -14.56
CA ALA A 11 -7.65 11.45 -14.21
C ALA A 11 -7.78 12.97 -14.19
N PHE A 12 -6.98 13.60 -13.33
CA PHE A 12 -6.68 15.02 -13.37
C PHE A 12 -5.72 15.33 -14.53
N GLU A 13 -5.88 16.49 -15.14
CA GLU A 13 -4.99 17.00 -16.18
C GLU A 13 -4.51 18.41 -15.88
N ALA A 14 -3.43 18.82 -16.55
CA ALA A 14 -3.03 20.22 -16.59
C ALA A 14 -4.16 21.08 -17.18
N ILE A 15 -4.38 22.26 -16.61
CA ILE A 15 -5.38 23.22 -17.10
C ILE A 15 -4.81 23.88 -18.35
N PRO A 16 -5.41 23.69 -19.54
CA PRO A 16 -4.84 24.19 -20.78
C PRO A 16 -4.95 25.72 -20.90
N LYS A 17 -4.06 26.30 -21.72
CA LYS A 17 -4.10 27.73 -22.07
C LYS A 17 -5.40 28.10 -22.80
N GLY A 18 -5.85 29.33 -22.60
CA GLY A 18 -7.00 29.90 -23.32
C GLY A 18 -8.36 29.64 -22.67
N LEU A 19 -8.39 29.02 -21.49
CA LEU A 19 -9.58 28.91 -20.66
C LEU A 19 -9.79 30.17 -19.79
N PRO A 20 -11.01 30.41 -19.29
CA PRO A 20 -11.32 31.54 -18.38
C PRO A 20 -10.76 31.37 -16.95
N ILE A 21 -9.76 30.51 -16.77
CA ILE A 21 -9.01 30.27 -15.54
C ILE A 21 -7.52 30.17 -15.87
N ALA A 22 -6.66 30.46 -14.89
CA ALA A 22 -5.22 30.45 -15.11
C ALA A 22 -4.72 29.04 -15.47
N GLU A 23 -3.73 28.99 -16.37
CA GLU A 23 -2.99 27.76 -16.64
C GLU A 23 -2.36 27.25 -15.35
N ALA A 24 -2.51 25.95 -15.08
CA ALA A 24 -2.02 25.31 -13.89
C ALA A 24 -1.56 23.88 -14.20
N PRO A 25 -0.57 23.33 -13.47
CA PRO A 25 -0.03 22.00 -13.71
C PRO A 25 -1.01 20.84 -13.45
N GLY A 26 -2.24 21.11 -13.00
CA GLY A 26 -3.21 20.11 -12.56
C GLY A 26 -3.03 19.72 -11.09
N ILE A 27 -3.93 18.90 -10.57
CA ILE A 27 -3.81 18.28 -9.24
C ILE A 27 -2.71 17.21 -9.32
N ARG A 28 -1.75 17.28 -8.42
CA ARG A 28 -0.62 16.34 -8.34
C ARG A 28 -1.00 15.12 -7.51
N GLU A 29 -0.14 14.11 -7.58
CA GLU A 29 -0.18 13.01 -6.63
C GLU A 29 -0.23 13.54 -5.19
N ARG A 30 -1.10 12.93 -4.40
CA ARG A 30 -1.30 13.16 -2.97
C ARG A 30 -1.84 14.54 -2.63
N GLU A 31 -2.40 15.25 -3.61
CA GLU A 31 -3.00 16.57 -3.43
C GLU A 31 -4.52 16.47 -3.41
N THR A 32 -5.15 17.07 -2.39
CA THR A 32 -6.61 17.09 -2.28
C THR A 32 -7.22 18.15 -3.21
N ALA A 33 -8.10 17.71 -4.12
CA ALA A 33 -8.83 18.56 -5.03
C ALA A 33 -10.18 19.02 -4.46
N TRP A 34 -10.86 18.13 -3.73
CA TRP A 34 -12.18 18.37 -3.16
C TRP A 34 -12.32 17.71 -1.78
N GLN A 35 -13.10 18.32 -0.90
CA GLN A 35 -13.40 17.80 0.43
C GLN A 35 -14.88 17.99 0.78
N HIS A 36 -15.51 16.91 1.27
CA HIS A 36 -16.87 16.94 1.81
C HIS A 36 -16.90 17.67 3.16
N THR A 37 -17.80 18.63 3.32
CA THR A 37 -17.85 19.51 4.51
C THR A 37 -18.17 18.76 5.80
N THR A 38 -19.13 17.82 5.77
CA THR A 38 -19.54 17.07 6.97
C THR A 38 -18.70 15.80 7.23
N THR A 39 -18.47 14.99 6.20
CA THR A 39 -17.85 13.68 6.35
C THR A 39 -16.33 13.70 6.18
N GLY A 40 -15.72 14.79 5.73
CA GLY A 40 -14.27 14.85 5.48
C GLY A 40 -13.76 13.87 4.42
N THR A 41 -14.66 13.25 3.65
CA THR A 41 -14.32 12.46 2.45
C THR A 41 -13.64 13.37 1.44
N THR A 42 -12.60 12.89 0.78
CA THR A 42 -11.77 13.68 -0.13
C THR A 42 -11.70 13.05 -1.51
N LEU A 43 -11.50 13.90 -2.53
CA LEU A 43 -11.01 13.48 -3.84
C LEU A 43 -9.56 13.95 -3.95
N GLU A 44 -8.66 13.00 -4.10
CA GLU A 44 -7.22 13.21 -4.09
C GLU A 44 -6.65 12.74 -5.44
N GLY A 45 -5.52 13.33 -5.83
CA GLY A 45 -4.72 12.77 -6.91
C GLY A 45 -3.94 11.55 -6.42
N ASP A 46 -3.99 10.43 -7.12
CA ASP A 46 -3.08 9.30 -6.91
C ASP A 46 -2.07 9.20 -8.07
N GLU A 47 -1.06 8.34 -7.94
CA GLU A 47 -0.08 8.07 -8.99
C GLU A 47 -0.78 7.78 -10.33
N SER A 48 -0.65 8.71 -11.29
CA SER A 48 -1.24 8.52 -12.60
C SER A 48 -0.37 7.68 -13.48
N ARG A 49 -1.03 6.77 -14.16
CA ARG A 49 -0.44 5.83 -15.08
C ARG A 49 -0.51 6.32 -16.54
N ARG A 50 -1.27 7.40 -16.80
CA ARG A 50 -1.71 7.84 -18.14
C ARG A 50 -0.89 9.01 -18.69
N PRO A 51 -0.56 9.05 -20.00
CA PRO A 51 0.07 10.19 -20.64
C PRO A 51 -0.75 11.48 -20.54
N GLY A 52 -0.10 12.56 -20.14
CA GLY A 52 -0.71 13.88 -20.07
C GLY A 52 -1.59 14.11 -18.83
N ALA A 53 -1.93 13.07 -18.08
CA ALA A 53 -2.54 13.18 -16.78
C ALA A 53 -1.52 13.67 -15.73
N SER A 54 -2.01 14.42 -14.74
CA SER A 54 -1.23 14.87 -13.59
C SER A 54 -1.37 13.93 -12.39
N ALA A 55 -2.52 13.29 -12.23
CA ALA A 55 -2.82 12.31 -11.18
C ALA A 55 -4.10 11.51 -11.54
N ASP A 56 -4.22 10.25 -11.14
CA ASP A 56 -5.49 9.50 -11.24
C ASP A 56 -6.45 9.94 -10.11
N LEU A 57 -7.76 9.78 -10.30
CA LEU A 57 -8.74 10.15 -9.28
C LEU A 57 -8.84 9.07 -8.22
N GLU A 58 -8.58 9.43 -6.98
CA GLU A 58 -8.76 8.57 -5.80
C GLU A 58 -9.75 9.20 -4.82
N PHE A 59 -10.83 8.47 -4.52
CA PHE A 59 -11.81 8.87 -3.51
C PHE A 59 -11.42 8.25 -2.17
N VAL A 60 -11.18 9.10 -1.17
CA VAL A 60 -10.61 8.68 0.12
C VAL A 60 -11.55 9.05 1.25
N THR A 61 -12.00 8.05 2.00
CA THR A 61 -12.81 8.28 3.21
C THR A 61 -11.91 8.40 4.45
N PRO A 62 -12.25 9.25 5.44
CA PRO A 62 -11.57 9.20 6.72
C PRO A 62 -11.92 7.93 7.49
N ALA A 63 -11.04 7.52 8.42
CA ALA A 63 -11.32 6.37 9.26
C ALA A 63 -12.51 6.65 10.19
N ARG A 64 -13.45 5.70 10.27
CA ARG A 64 -14.67 5.79 11.07
C ARG A 64 -14.77 4.66 12.10
N ALA A 65 -15.45 4.93 13.21
CA ALA A 65 -15.64 3.96 14.28
C ALA A 65 -16.79 2.99 13.96
N THR A 66 -17.84 3.51 13.33
CA THR A 66 -19.06 2.73 13.08
C THR A 66 -19.30 2.48 11.59
N LEU A 67 -20.01 1.39 11.28
CA LEU A 67 -20.49 1.10 9.92
C LEU A 67 -21.36 2.23 9.37
N LYS A 68 -22.25 2.79 10.18
CA LYS A 68 -23.13 3.89 9.75
C LYS A 68 -22.33 5.10 9.26
N GLU A 69 -21.30 5.49 10.01
CA GLU A 69 -20.42 6.62 9.63
C GLU A 69 -19.58 6.29 8.39
N ALA A 70 -19.04 5.06 8.29
CA ALA A 70 -18.27 4.63 7.13
C ALA A 70 -19.13 4.61 5.85
N VAL A 71 -20.36 4.12 5.95
CA VAL A 71 -21.36 4.16 4.87
C VAL A 71 -21.68 5.61 4.50
N THR A 72 -21.88 6.49 5.48
CA THR A 72 -22.16 7.92 5.20
C THR A 72 -20.98 8.61 4.50
N ALA A 73 -19.74 8.32 4.93
CA ALA A 73 -18.54 8.87 4.29
C ALA A 73 -18.35 8.33 2.86
N THR A 74 -18.67 7.06 2.62
CA THR A 74 -18.62 6.45 1.28
C THR A 74 -19.74 6.96 0.39
N GLN A 75 -20.94 7.20 0.94
CA GLN A 75 -22.04 7.81 0.21
C GLN A 75 -21.66 9.22 -0.29
N ALA A 76 -20.90 10.00 0.48
CA ALA A 76 -20.37 11.28 0.01
C ALA A 76 -19.43 11.13 -1.21
N ALA A 77 -18.62 10.06 -1.27
CA ALA A 77 -17.80 9.76 -2.46
C ALA A 77 -18.68 9.37 -3.67
N VAL A 78 -19.70 8.54 -3.43
CA VAL A 78 -20.69 8.14 -4.45
C VAL A 78 -21.44 9.35 -5.01
N ASP A 79 -21.87 10.26 -4.15
CA ASP A 79 -22.61 11.46 -4.55
C ASP A 79 -21.72 12.42 -5.36
N LEU A 80 -20.43 12.54 -5.00
CA LEU A 80 -19.46 13.26 -5.83
C LEU A 80 -19.27 12.58 -7.18
N ALA A 81 -19.02 11.26 -7.23
CA ALA A 81 -18.84 10.53 -8.49
C ALA A 81 -20.06 10.68 -9.41
N ARG A 82 -21.28 10.65 -8.86
CA ARG A 82 -22.52 10.90 -9.60
C ARG A 82 -22.58 12.33 -10.15
N ALA A 83 -22.23 13.34 -9.35
CA ALA A 83 -22.18 14.73 -9.81
C ALA A 83 -21.12 14.93 -10.92
N LEU A 84 -19.97 14.27 -10.80
CA LEU A 84 -18.92 14.29 -11.83
C LEU A 84 -19.38 13.61 -13.13
N GLN A 85 -20.09 12.47 -13.05
CA GLN A 85 -20.69 11.80 -14.20
C GLN A 85 -21.71 12.69 -14.92
N GLU A 86 -22.52 13.46 -14.18
CA GLU A 86 -23.47 14.39 -14.80
C GLU A 86 -22.78 15.51 -15.56
N GLU A 87 -21.65 16.00 -15.06
CA GLU A 87 -20.83 17.00 -15.76
C GLU A 87 -20.07 16.39 -16.95
N SER A 88 -19.58 15.13 -16.86
CA SER A 88 -18.87 14.45 -17.96
C SER A 88 -19.75 14.38 -19.22
N ARG A 89 -21.03 14.04 -19.05
CA ARG A 89 -22.01 13.92 -20.15
C ARG A 89 -22.29 15.24 -20.88
N ARG A 90 -21.89 16.38 -20.33
CA ARG A 90 -22.12 17.70 -20.93
C ARG A 90 -21.03 18.12 -21.91
N GLY A 91 -19.93 17.37 -22.05
CA GLY A 91 -18.82 17.73 -22.94
C GLY A 91 -17.97 16.54 -23.39
N THR A 92 -17.10 16.79 -24.36
CA THR A 92 -16.19 15.76 -24.94
C THR A 92 -14.73 15.94 -24.52
N GLY A 93 -14.46 16.86 -23.59
CA GLY A 93 -13.12 17.19 -23.13
C GLY A 93 -13.02 17.23 -21.60
N ALA A 94 -11.86 17.65 -21.09
CA ALA A 94 -11.66 17.81 -19.67
C ALA A 94 -12.63 18.86 -19.09
N VAL A 95 -13.27 18.51 -17.98
CA VAL A 95 -14.23 19.37 -17.28
C VAL A 95 -13.50 20.16 -16.20
N ILE A 96 -13.81 21.46 -16.12
CA ILE A 96 -13.17 22.38 -15.20
C ILE A 96 -13.99 22.55 -13.93
N PHE A 97 -13.33 22.36 -12.80
CA PHE A 97 -13.85 22.65 -11.47
C PHE A 97 -13.06 23.81 -10.86
N ARG A 98 -13.78 24.71 -10.18
CA ARG A 98 -13.20 25.95 -9.65
C ARG A 98 -13.12 25.90 -8.14
N GLN A 99 -12.01 26.39 -7.61
CA GLN A 99 -11.80 26.58 -6.19
C GLN A 99 -12.98 27.35 -5.56
N GLY A 100 -13.41 26.90 -4.38
CA GLY A 100 -14.51 27.48 -3.61
C GLY A 100 -15.91 27.10 -4.11
N ARG A 101 -16.04 26.45 -5.28
CA ARG A 101 -17.35 26.00 -5.77
C ARG A 101 -17.81 24.79 -4.96
N GLU A 102 -19.09 24.78 -4.62
CA GLU A 102 -19.74 23.64 -3.95
C GLU A 102 -20.18 22.58 -4.96
N THR A 103 -20.01 21.31 -4.61
CA THR A 103 -20.48 20.14 -5.38
C THR A 103 -20.68 18.97 -4.42
N ALA A 104 -21.85 18.32 -4.50
CA ALA A 104 -22.17 17.13 -3.70
C ALA A 104 -21.87 17.26 -2.19
N GLY A 105 -22.23 18.40 -1.57
CA GLY A 105 -22.00 18.65 -0.14
C GLY A 105 -20.56 18.97 0.26
N GLY A 106 -19.64 19.05 -0.70
CA GLY A 106 -18.25 19.45 -0.49
C GLY A 106 -17.82 20.66 -1.32
N VAL A 107 -16.56 21.07 -1.13
CA VAL A 107 -15.97 22.25 -1.76
C VAL A 107 -14.70 21.86 -2.50
N TRP A 108 -14.51 22.42 -3.70
CA TRP A 108 -13.25 22.34 -4.44
C TRP A 108 -12.19 23.23 -3.79
N LEU A 109 -11.06 22.64 -3.43
CA LEU A 109 -9.97 23.33 -2.74
C LEU A 109 -9.01 24.03 -3.71
N LYS A 110 -9.00 23.59 -4.98
CA LYS A 110 -8.17 24.13 -6.05
C LYS A 110 -8.92 24.11 -7.38
N ASP A 111 -8.51 25.00 -8.28
CA ASP A 111 -8.91 24.89 -9.69
C ASP A 111 -8.30 23.62 -10.28
N CYS A 112 -9.10 22.82 -10.98
CA CYS A 112 -8.62 21.61 -11.62
C CYS A 112 -9.38 21.28 -12.90
N ALA A 113 -8.74 20.46 -13.74
CA ALA A 113 -9.34 19.84 -14.91
C ALA A 113 -9.39 18.32 -14.70
N ILE A 114 -10.54 17.71 -14.99
CA ILE A 114 -10.73 16.26 -14.90
C ILE A 114 -11.10 15.72 -16.27
N ARG A 115 -10.37 14.70 -16.74
CA ARG A 115 -10.75 13.91 -17.90
C ARG A 115 -11.42 12.61 -17.47
N PHE A 116 -12.57 12.35 -18.07
CA PHE A 116 -13.34 11.13 -17.87
C PHE A 116 -13.02 10.12 -18.97
N TYR A 117 -12.58 8.94 -18.55
CA TYR A 117 -12.32 7.79 -19.41
C TYR A 117 -13.34 6.67 -19.15
N ASP A 118 -13.98 6.72 -17.99
CA ASP A 118 -14.99 5.77 -17.56
C ASP A 118 -16.10 6.51 -16.81
N ASP A 119 -17.26 6.59 -17.46
CA ASP A 119 -18.45 7.25 -16.92
C ASP A 119 -19.04 6.50 -15.72
N SER A 120 -18.71 5.22 -15.53
CA SER A 120 -19.22 4.40 -14.41
C SER A 120 -18.31 4.45 -13.18
N PHE A 121 -17.14 5.09 -13.28
CA PHE A 121 -16.15 5.19 -12.21
C PHE A 121 -15.83 3.81 -11.59
N HIS A 122 -15.53 2.82 -12.42
CA HIS A 122 -15.02 1.54 -11.94
C HIS A 122 -13.74 1.78 -11.14
N ALA A 123 -13.72 1.23 -9.92
CA ALA A 123 -12.68 1.54 -8.95
C ALA A 123 -11.97 0.30 -8.45
N GLN A 124 -10.66 0.42 -8.26
CA GLN A 124 -9.93 -0.47 -7.37
C GLN A 124 -10.23 -0.04 -5.93
N ALA A 125 -10.93 -0.91 -5.19
CA ALA A 125 -11.25 -0.67 -3.79
C ALA A 125 -10.16 -1.21 -2.86
N GLN A 126 -9.80 -0.41 -1.87
CA GLN A 126 -8.90 -0.78 -0.78
C GLN A 126 -9.55 -0.41 0.55
N GLY A 127 -9.36 -1.24 1.57
CA GLY A 127 -9.93 -1.01 2.90
C GLY A 127 -8.85 -1.04 3.96
N THR A 128 -8.80 -0.03 4.82
CA THR A 128 -7.86 0.04 5.94
C THR A 128 -8.60 -0.03 7.26
N ALA A 129 -8.15 -0.85 8.19
CA ALA A 129 -8.73 -1.01 9.51
C ALA A 129 -7.66 -1.15 10.60
N GLY A 130 -7.92 -0.56 11.76
CA GLY A 130 -7.21 -0.88 13.00
C GLY A 130 -7.82 -2.12 13.64
N VAL A 131 -7.00 -3.15 13.89
CA VAL A 131 -7.40 -4.46 14.40
C VAL A 131 -6.58 -4.78 15.64
N PRO A 132 -7.16 -5.19 16.78
CA PRO A 132 -6.38 -5.63 17.93
C PRO A 132 -5.48 -6.80 17.54
N LEU A 133 -4.23 -6.81 18.00
CA LEU A 133 -3.28 -7.88 17.67
C LEU A 133 -3.85 -9.27 17.99
N ALA A 134 -4.59 -9.41 19.09
CA ALA A 134 -5.26 -10.65 19.47
C ALA A 134 -6.23 -11.22 18.41
N GLY A 135 -6.80 -10.37 17.55
CA GLY A 135 -7.72 -10.77 16.48
C GLY A 135 -7.04 -11.00 15.12
N PHE A 136 -5.74 -10.76 15.00
CA PHE A 136 -5.07 -10.70 13.70
C PHE A 136 -5.02 -12.06 12.96
N GLU A 137 -4.79 -13.16 13.67
CA GLU A 137 -4.77 -14.50 13.07
C GLU A 137 -6.16 -14.92 12.54
N ALA A 138 -7.21 -14.57 13.28
CA ALA A 138 -8.59 -14.79 12.85
C ALA A 138 -8.93 -13.96 11.60
N LEU A 139 -8.45 -12.70 11.55
CA LEU A 139 -8.59 -11.86 10.36
C LEU A 139 -7.93 -12.49 9.14
N LEU A 140 -6.66 -12.91 9.23
CA LEU A 140 -5.96 -13.56 8.13
C LEU A 140 -6.69 -14.81 7.65
N SER A 141 -7.16 -15.64 8.60
CA SER A 141 -7.94 -16.84 8.28
C SER A 141 -9.21 -16.51 7.49
N THR A 142 -9.90 -15.42 7.83
CA THR A 142 -11.09 -14.95 7.11
C THR A 142 -10.74 -14.43 5.71
N VAL A 143 -9.69 -13.60 5.59
CA VAL A 143 -9.18 -13.11 4.30
C VAL A 143 -8.88 -14.28 3.37
N TRP A 144 -8.20 -15.29 3.89
CA TRP A 144 -7.82 -16.49 3.16
C TRP A 144 -9.02 -17.36 2.73
N ALA A 145 -9.95 -17.64 3.65
CA ALA A 145 -11.13 -18.44 3.36
C ALA A 145 -12.01 -17.82 2.28
N ARG A 146 -12.02 -16.48 2.22
CA ARG A 146 -12.85 -15.71 1.29
C ARG A 146 -12.12 -15.24 0.04
N SER A 147 -10.84 -15.54 -0.11
CA SER A 147 -10.09 -15.13 -1.30
C SER A 147 -10.41 -16.02 -2.50
N ARG A 148 -10.66 -15.41 -3.65
CA ARG A 148 -10.68 -16.03 -4.98
C ARG A 148 -9.30 -16.59 -5.35
N ARG A 149 -8.21 -16.15 -4.69
CA ARG A 149 -6.82 -16.61 -4.89
C ARG A 149 -6.46 -17.78 -3.96
N LYS A 150 -7.32 -18.80 -3.87
CA LYS A 150 -7.19 -19.93 -2.93
C LYS A 150 -5.83 -20.62 -2.98
N ASP A 151 -5.22 -20.74 -4.17
CA ASP A 151 -3.93 -21.39 -4.33
C ASP A 151 -2.77 -20.57 -3.75
N GLN A 152 -2.79 -19.24 -3.93
CA GLN A 152 -1.79 -18.35 -3.31
C GLN A 152 -1.89 -18.44 -1.79
N VAL A 153 -3.11 -18.32 -1.27
CA VAL A 153 -3.43 -18.43 0.14
C VAL A 153 -2.94 -19.75 0.74
N LYS A 154 -3.22 -20.88 0.08
CA LYS A 154 -2.78 -22.20 0.54
C LYS A 154 -1.25 -22.28 0.63
N ARG A 155 -0.54 -21.77 -0.40
CA ARG A 155 0.93 -21.72 -0.39
C ARG A 155 1.47 -20.86 0.75
N GLU A 156 0.86 -19.69 1.01
CA GLU A 156 1.26 -18.83 2.11
C GLU A 156 1.08 -19.53 3.46
N ALA A 157 -0.10 -20.09 3.71
CA ALA A 157 -0.40 -20.83 4.94
C ALA A 157 0.55 -22.01 5.15
N ASP A 158 0.83 -22.80 4.11
CA ASP A 158 1.77 -23.92 4.18
C ASP A 158 3.20 -23.47 4.49
N ARG A 159 3.66 -22.35 3.90
CA ARG A 159 5.01 -21.81 4.14
C ARG A 159 5.16 -21.11 5.50
N MET A 160 4.06 -20.73 6.14
CA MET A 160 4.06 -20.19 7.50
C MET A 160 4.18 -21.27 8.58
N LYS A 161 3.82 -22.53 8.30
CA LYS A 161 3.85 -23.64 9.29
C LYS A 161 5.16 -23.74 10.09
N PRO A 162 6.37 -23.68 9.47
CA PRO A 162 7.62 -23.82 10.23
C PRO A 162 7.84 -22.71 11.27
N PHE A 163 7.29 -21.51 11.04
CA PHE A 163 7.41 -20.43 12.02
C PHE A 163 6.55 -20.67 13.27
N GLY A 164 5.46 -21.44 13.12
CA GLY A 164 4.60 -21.84 14.24
C GLY A 164 5.29 -22.77 15.23
N GLU A 165 6.35 -23.46 14.83
CA GLU A 165 7.10 -24.39 15.68
C GLU A 165 8.23 -23.72 16.50
N LEU A 166 8.45 -22.41 16.28
CA LEU A 166 9.49 -21.68 16.99
C LEU A 166 9.18 -21.56 18.51
N PRO A 167 10.19 -21.69 19.40
CA PRO A 167 9.96 -21.61 20.85
C PRO A 167 9.22 -20.35 21.31
N GLY A 168 9.53 -19.19 20.72
CA GLY A 168 8.85 -17.92 20.99
C GLY A 168 7.39 -17.93 20.55
N TYR A 169 7.07 -18.56 19.42
CA TYR A 169 5.69 -18.71 18.96
C TYR A 169 4.90 -19.69 19.84
N GLN A 170 5.53 -20.77 20.29
CA GLN A 170 4.92 -21.72 21.22
C GLN A 170 4.64 -21.07 22.58
N ALA A 171 5.57 -20.25 23.08
CA ALA A 171 5.36 -19.46 24.30
C ALA A 171 4.25 -18.41 24.13
N ALA A 172 4.06 -17.88 22.92
CA ALA A 172 2.99 -16.94 22.60
C ALA A 172 1.58 -17.57 22.63
N LYS A 173 1.42 -18.90 22.72
CA LYS A 173 0.10 -19.54 22.84
C LYS A 173 -0.71 -19.06 24.05
N ALA A 174 -0.04 -18.62 25.12
CA ALA A 174 -0.67 -18.04 26.30
C ALA A 174 -1.08 -16.56 26.12
N PHE A 175 -0.65 -15.92 25.04
CA PHE A 175 -0.77 -14.47 24.80
C PHE A 175 -1.30 -14.20 23.39
N PRO A 176 -2.63 -14.03 23.23
CA PRO A 176 -3.24 -13.82 21.91
C PRO A 176 -2.64 -12.65 21.13
N SER A 177 -2.33 -11.52 21.78
CA SER A 177 -1.73 -10.36 21.14
C SER A 177 -0.32 -10.65 20.62
N LEU A 178 0.55 -11.25 21.43
CA LEU A 178 1.86 -11.71 20.98
C LEU A 178 1.77 -12.70 19.81
N ARG A 179 0.81 -13.63 19.83
CA ARG A 179 0.60 -14.59 18.74
C ARG A 179 0.21 -13.87 17.43
N GLY A 180 -0.69 -12.90 17.51
CA GLY A 180 -1.06 -12.07 16.36
C GLY A 180 0.09 -11.23 15.82
N PHE A 181 0.90 -10.63 16.70
CA PHE A 181 2.12 -9.91 16.32
C PHE A 181 3.13 -10.79 15.58
N LEU A 182 3.43 -11.97 16.13
CA LEU A 182 4.34 -12.92 15.47
C LEU A 182 3.79 -13.40 14.14
N THR A 183 2.48 -13.65 14.05
CA THR A 183 1.82 -14.00 12.79
C THR A 183 2.00 -12.91 11.74
N ALA A 184 1.82 -11.63 12.10
CA ALA A 184 2.06 -10.50 11.20
C ALA A 184 3.52 -10.44 10.75
N CYS A 185 4.47 -10.59 11.68
CA CYS A 185 5.90 -10.62 11.39
C CYS A 185 6.26 -11.76 10.42
N HIS A 186 5.75 -12.97 10.65
CA HIS A 186 6.06 -14.14 9.84
C HIS A 186 5.45 -14.04 8.43
N LEU A 187 4.22 -13.53 8.30
CA LEU A 187 3.62 -13.25 6.99
C LEU A 187 4.46 -12.21 6.23
N PHE A 188 4.88 -11.14 6.91
CA PHE A 188 5.74 -10.11 6.34
C PHE A 188 7.07 -10.69 5.87
N LEU A 189 7.79 -11.39 6.75
CA LEU A 189 9.08 -12.03 6.43
C LEU A 189 8.95 -13.03 5.27
N LEU A 190 7.87 -13.81 5.26
CA LEU A 190 7.59 -14.75 4.17
C LEU A 190 7.51 -14.02 2.83
N ARG A 191 6.70 -12.95 2.75
CA ARG A 191 6.53 -12.19 1.50
C ARG A 191 7.79 -11.42 1.13
N ALA A 192 8.40 -10.72 2.09
CA ALA A 192 9.57 -9.89 1.89
C ALA A 192 10.83 -10.68 1.47
N THR A 193 10.91 -11.98 1.75
CA THR A 193 12.05 -12.83 1.36
C THR A 193 11.77 -13.72 0.14
N THR A 194 10.53 -13.70 -0.38
CA THR A 194 10.14 -14.54 -1.52
C THR A 194 10.36 -13.79 -2.82
N GLU A 195 11.00 -14.46 -3.78
CA GLU A 195 11.18 -13.98 -5.14
C GLU A 195 10.46 -14.90 -6.12
N GLU A 196 9.76 -14.30 -7.09
CA GLU A 196 9.06 -15.03 -8.15
C GLU A 196 9.81 -14.93 -9.48
N ALA A 197 9.78 -16.00 -10.28
CA ALA A 197 10.43 -16.02 -11.60
C ALA A 197 9.83 -15.00 -12.59
N GLY A 198 8.67 -14.42 -12.29
CA GLY A 198 8.05 -13.36 -13.08
C GLY A 198 8.75 -12.01 -12.98
N PHE A 199 9.64 -11.80 -12.00
CA PHE A 199 10.35 -10.52 -11.85
C PHE A 199 11.56 -10.37 -12.77
N PHE A 200 12.01 -11.43 -13.44
CA PHE A 200 13.19 -11.35 -14.32
C PHE A 200 12.79 -11.47 -15.79
N VAL A 201 13.36 -10.61 -16.63
CA VAL A 201 13.30 -10.83 -18.09
C VAL A 201 14.35 -11.84 -18.47
N ASP A 202 13.93 -12.87 -19.19
CA ASP A 202 14.89 -13.70 -19.91
C ASP A 202 15.60 -12.87 -21.02
N PRO A 203 16.79 -13.29 -21.47
CA PRO A 203 17.51 -12.59 -22.53
C PRO A 203 16.75 -12.49 -23.87
N HIS A 204 15.68 -13.26 -24.05
CA HIS A 204 14.90 -13.42 -25.28
C HIS A 204 13.56 -12.66 -25.27
N GLY A 205 13.22 -11.98 -24.17
CA GLY A 205 12.03 -11.13 -24.03
C GLY A 205 10.70 -11.86 -23.82
N GLY A 206 10.68 -13.19 -23.67
CA GLY A 206 9.44 -14.01 -23.73
C GLY A 206 8.43 -13.82 -22.59
N ARG A 207 8.66 -12.89 -21.66
CA ARG A 207 7.82 -12.60 -20.48
C ARG A 207 7.65 -11.12 -20.17
N ALA A 208 8.06 -10.23 -21.07
CA ALA A 208 8.06 -8.80 -20.81
C ALA A 208 6.74 -8.16 -21.28
N ASP A 209 5.77 -8.06 -20.37
CA ASP A 209 4.60 -7.19 -20.53
C ASP A 209 4.76 -5.96 -19.61
N PRO A 210 5.70 -5.03 -19.89
CA PRO A 210 5.80 -3.80 -19.11
C PRO A 210 4.50 -3.01 -19.24
N THR A 211 4.00 -2.52 -18.11
CA THR A 211 2.77 -1.74 -18.03
C THR A 211 3.06 -0.33 -17.55
N GLU A 212 2.04 0.52 -17.46
CA GLU A 212 2.16 1.85 -16.85
C GLU A 212 2.73 1.82 -15.42
N SER A 213 2.44 0.76 -14.66
CA SER A 213 2.89 0.57 -13.27
C SER A 213 4.03 -0.44 -13.09
N MET A 214 4.54 -1.04 -14.16
CA MET A 214 5.65 -2.00 -14.10
C MET A 214 6.67 -1.72 -15.19
N ALA A 215 7.93 -1.56 -14.80
CA ALA A 215 9.02 -1.30 -15.72
C ALA A 215 10.21 -2.21 -15.43
N TYR A 216 10.98 -2.53 -16.46
CA TYR A 216 12.19 -3.32 -16.32
C TYR A 216 13.41 -2.42 -16.19
N PHE A 217 14.29 -2.75 -15.24
CA PHE A 217 15.54 -2.02 -14.99
C PHE A 217 16.72 -2.96 -15.10
N ASP A 218 17.83 -2.47 -15.66
CA ASP A 218 19.04 -3.26 -15.82
C ASP A 218 19.89 -3.23 -14.55
N PHE A 219 20.10 -4.42 -13.97
CA PHE A 219 20.96 -4.67 -12.82
C PHE A 219 22.01 -5.74 -13.14
N SER A 220 22.42 -5.84 -14.41
CA SER A 220 23.45 -6.78 -14.87
C SER A 220 24.82 -6.52 -14.25
N ASP A 221 25.07 -5.28 -13.81
CA ASP A 221 26.26 -4.86 -13.05
C ASP A 221 26.22 -5.33 -11.59
N ASN A 222 25.05 -5.71 -11.07
CA ASN A 222 24.87 -6.06 -9.66
C ASN A 222 25.00 -7.58 -9.42
N GLU A 223 26.07 -7.99 -8.73
CA GLU A 223 26.33 -9.40 -8.42
C GLU A 223 25.25 -10.03 -7.53
N SER A 224 24.71 -9.28 -6.57
CA SER A 224 23.67 -9.78 -5.65
C SER A 224 22.38 -10.06 -6.42
N VAL A 225 21.97 -9.16 -7.30
CA VAL A 225 20.76 -9.34 -8.13
C VAL A 225 20.93 -10.52 -9.09
N ARG A 226 22.11 -10.68 -9.71
CA ARG A 226 22.40 -11.85 -10.56
C ARG A 226 22.39 -13.17 -9.78
N ALA A 227 22.86 -13.18 -8.53
CA ALA A 227 22.80 -14.36 -7.67
C ALA A 227 21.35 -14.73 -7.31
N VAL A 228 20.49 -13.74 -7.06
CA VAL A 228 19.05 -13.98 -6.87
C VAL A 228 18.42 -14.54 -8.15
N ASN A 229 18.74 -13.98 -9.33
CA ASN A 229 18.27 -14.46 -10.63
C ASN A 229 18.66 -15.91 -10.88
N GLN A 230 19.93 -16.27 -10.67
CA GLN A 230 20.40 -17.65 -10.78
C GLN A 230 19.57 -18.60 -9.93
N ARG A 231 19.37 -18.26 -8.64
CA ARG A 231 18.63 -19.10 -7.69
C ARG A 231 17.17 -19.27 -8.10
N VAL A 232 16.48 -18.17 -8.43
CA VAL A 232 15.04 -18.17 -8.76
C VAL A 232 14.78 -18.84 -10.10
N GLY A 233 15.60 -18.54 -11.11
CA GLY A 233 15.55 -19.16 -12.43
C GLY A 233 16.09 -20.59 -12.47
N LYS A 234 16.66 -21.09 -11.35
CA LYS A 234 17.36 -22.39 -11.26
C LYS A 234 18.41 -22.55 -12.37
N LEU A 235 19.13 -21.47 -12.65
CA LEU A 235 20.16 -21.44 -13.68
C LEU A 235 21.45 -22.11 -13.18
N PRO A 236 22.19 -22.81 -14.04
CA PRO A 236 23.46 -23.46 -13.65
C PRO A 236 24.48 -22.44 -13.16
N ASP A 237 24.58 -21.29 -13.85
CA ASP A 237 25.51 -20.21 -13.55
C ASP A 237 24.78 -18.88 -13.40
N ARG A 238 25.47 -17.91 -12.79
CA ARG A 238 24.96 -16.53 -12.72
C ARG A 238 24.82 -15.97 -14.13
N PRO A 239 23.64 -15.47 -14.52
CA PRO A 239 23.44 -14.95 -15.85
C PRO A 239 24.27 -13.68 -16.07
N LEU A 240 24.80 -13.49 -17.28
CA LEU A 240 25.54 -12.28 -17.62
C LEU A 240 24.66 -11.02 -17.54
N THR A 241 23.37 -11.18 -17.88
CA THR A 241 22.38 -10.11 -17.84
C THR A 241 21.32 -10.37 -16.79
N SER A 242 20.91 -9.34 -16.05
CA SER A 242 19.82 -9.43 -15.10
C SER A 242 18.96 -8.17 -15.14
N ARG A 243 17.76 -8.29 -15.71
CA ARG A 243 16.77 -7.22 -15.76
C ARG A 243 15.64 -7.56 -14.81
N VAL A 244 15.25 -6.59 -13.99
CA VAL A 244 14.26 -6.79 -12.92
C VAL A 244 13.03 -5.95 -13.21
N MET A 245 11.85 -6.56 -13.15
CA MET A 245 10.56 -5.90 -13.18
C MET A 245 10.31 -5.24 -11.83
N VAL A 246 10.16 -3.93 -11.83
CA VAL A 246 9.83 -3.17 -10.64
C VAL A 246 8.45 -2.55 -10.83
N ASN A 247 7.57 -2.78 -9.86
CA ASN A 247 6.27 -2.13 -9.77
C ASN A 247 6.45 -0.71 -9.20
N SER A 248 5.67 0.27 -9.65
CA SER A 248 5.63 1.63 -9.09
C SER A 248 5.23 1.61 -7.61
N ASP A 249 4.44 0.63 -7.19
CA ASP A 249 4.11 0.35 -5.81
C ASP A 249 5.10 -0.63 -5.15
N SER A 250 6.21 -1.05 -5.75
CA SER A 250 7.17 -1.95 -5.09
C SER A 250 7.84 -1.23 -3.90
N PRO A 251 8.07 -1.90 -2.75
CA PRO A 251 7.81 -3.30 -2.44
C PRO A 251 6.40 -3.53 -1.87
N LYS A 252 5.62 -2.46 -1.72
CA LYS A 252 4.27 -2.44 -1.15
C LYS A 252 3.31 -3.36 -1.91
N SER A 253 3.42 -3.41 -3.23
CA SER A 253 2.63 -4.29 -4.09
C SER A 253 2.81 -5.79 -3.82
N MET A 254 3.89 -6.18 -3.12
CA MET A 254 4.09 -7.58 -2.69
C MET A 254 3.14 -7.99 -1.55
N PHE A 255 2.48 -7.01 -0.92
CA PHE A 255 1.64 -7.20 0.25
C PHE A 255 0.19 -6.88 -0.09
N GLY A 256 -0.64 -7.91 -0.27
CA GLY A 256 -2.10 -7.73 -0.30
C GLY A 256 -2.70 -7.35 1.06
N VAL A 257 -1.92 -7.56 2.13
CA VAL A 257 -2.23 -7.39 3.55
C VAL A 257 -0.95 -6.93 4.25
N LEU A 258 -1.03 -6.03 5.25
CA LEU A 258 0.08 -5.44 6.01
C LEU A 258 0.95 -4.42 5.25
N HIS A 259 0.41 -3.83 4.19
CA HIS A 259 1.13 -2.86 3.37
C HIS A 259 1.59 -1.62 4.17
N ARG A 260 0.74 -1.05 5.03
CA ARG A 260 1.04 0.16 5.83
C ARG A 260 1.35 -0.13 7.30
N THR A 261 1.93 -1.29 7.59
CA THR A 261 2.21 -1.70 8.97
C THR A 261 3.55 -1.15 9.45
N ASP A 262 3.56 -0.57 10.65
CA ASP A 262 4.77 -0.28 11.44
C ASP A 262 4.91 -1.35 12.53
N PHE A 263 5.92 -2.20 12.40
CA PHE A 263 6.13 -3.31 13.33
C PHE A 263 6.73 -2.86 14.65
N HIS A 264 7.50 -1.76 14.67
CA HIS A 264 8.01 -1.19 15.92
C HIS A 264 6.86 -0.72 16.80
N SER A 265 5.93 -0.02 16.18
CA SER A 265 4.66 0.42 16.75
C SER A 265 3.82 -0.73 17.33
N MET A 266 3.64 -1.81 16.56
CA MET A 266 2.99 -3.01 17.08
C MET A 266 3.72 -3.61 18.28
N TYR A 267 5.05 -3.66 18.24
CA TYR A 267 5.88 -4.16 19.34
C TYR A 267 5.69 -3.35 20.62
N LEU A 268 5.58 -2.02 20.51
CA LEU A 268 5.33 -1.14 21.65
C LEU A 268 3.95 -1.36 22.27
N SER A 269 2.97 -1.85 21.49
CA SER A 269 1.63 -2.14 21.99
C SER A 269 1.54 -3.40 22.87
N LEU A 270 2.55 -4.27 22.82
CA LEU A 270 2.60 -5.49 23.63
C LEU A 270 2.90 -5.19 25.09
N SER A 271 2.35 -6.02 25.98
CA SER A 271 2.63 -5.95 27.42
C SER A 271 4.10 -6.32 27.72
N GLU A 272 4.58 -5.93 28.90
CA GLU A 272 5.95 -6.26 29.32
C GLU A 272 6.25 -7.78 29.32
N PRO A 273 5.38 -8.66 29.87
CA PRO A 273 5.60 -10.11 29.80
C PRO A 273 5.72 -10.64 28.36
N GLU A 274 4.95 -10.09 27.43
CA GLU A 274 5.02 -10.46 26.01
C GLU A 274 6.34 -10.02 25.39
N ARG A 275 6.81 -8.80 25.69
CA ARG A 275 8.10 -8.29 25.20
C ARG A 275 9.31 -9.04 25.77
N VAL A 276 9.21 -9.57 26.99
CA VAL A 276 10.25 -10.43 27.58
C VAL A 276 10.41 -11.72 26.76
N ILE A 277 9.32 -12.30 26.25
CA ILE A 277 9.40 -13.47 25.35
C ILE A 277 10.14 -13.10 24.06
N LEU A 278 9.88 -11.92 23.51
CA LEU A 278 10.54 -11.41 22.31
C LEU A 278 12.03 -11.06 22.50
N ALA A 279 12.51 -11.01 23.74
CA ALA A 279 13.93 -10.77 24.02
C ALA A 279 14.84 -11.98 23.74
N ARG A 280 14.25 -13.16 23.51
CA ARG A 280 14.94 -14.39 23.06
C ARG A 280 15.70 -14.16 21.74
N PRO A 281 16.64 -15.07 21.40
CA PRO A 281 17.31 -15.02 20.09
C PRO A 281 16.30 -14.94 18.95
N ALA A 282 16.58 -14.10 17.93
CA ALA A 282 15.69 -13.94 16.78
C ALA A 282 15.36 -15.27 16.09
N THR A 283 16.29 -16.22 16.13
CA THR A 283 16.13 -17.57 15.59
C THR A 283 15.11 -18.43 16.33
N GLU A 284 14.77 -18.07 17.57
CA GLU A 284 13.73 -18.72 18.37
C GLU A 284 12.36 -18.05 18.24
N VAL A 285 12.27 -16.89 17.59
CA VAL A 285 11.09 -16.02 17.67
C VAL A 285 10.54 -15.69 16.28
N ILE A 286 11.40 -15.23 15.38
CA ILE A 286 10.98 -14.70 14.08
C ILE A 286 11.52 -15.48 12.87
N TRP A 287 12.66 -16.16 12.97
CA TRP A 287 13.32 -16.76 11.81
C TRP A 287 13.89 -18.16 12.07
N PRO A 288 13.33 -19.23 11.50
CA PRO A 288 13.88 -20.58 11.66
C PRO A 288 15.33 -20.70 11.19
N ALA A 289 16.17 -21.38 11.99
CA ALA A 289 17.60 -21.50 11.73
C ALA A 289 17.93 -22.24 10.41
N ASP A 290 17.04 -23.15 9.98
CA ASP A 290 17.14 -23.88 8.72
C ASP A 290 16.85 -23.03 7.48
N LYS A 291 16.31 -21.80 7.66
CA LYS A 291 16.03 -20.85 6.57
C LYS A 291 17.19 -19.90 6.26
N GLY A 292 18.36 -20.10 6.87
CA GLY A 292 19.59 -19.35 6.61
C GLY A 292 19.91 -18.29 7.66
N ASP A 293 21.11 -17.73 7.57
CA ASP A 293 21.64 -16.77 8.54
C ASP A 293 20.91 -15.42 8.45
N ILE A 294 20.32 -14.98 9.56
CA ILE A 294 19.60 -13.69 9.69
C ILE A 294 20.46 -12.46 9.35
N ASN A 295 21.78 -12.59 9.42
CA ASN A 295 22.73 -11.53 9.09
C ASN A 295 23.03 -11.46 7.58
N GLN A 296 22.63 -12.48 6.82
CA GLN A 296 22.88 -12.58 5.37
C GLN A 296 21.59 -12.52 4.55
N VAL A 297 20.50 -13.11 5.07
CA VAL A 297 19.21 -13.09 4.39
C VAL A 297 18.66 -11.65 4.40
N ARG A 298 18.38 -11.14 3.20
CA ARG A 298 17.81 -9.81 2.98
C ARG A 298 16.30 -9.87 2.82
N LEU A 299 15.64 -8.88 3.41
CA LEU A 299 14.30 -8.48 2.99
C LEU A 299 14.41 -7.76 1.65
N PHE A 300 13.39 -7.90 0.81
CA PHE A 300 13.36 -7.39 -0.56
C PHE A 300 14.67 -7.69 -1.29
N PRO A 301 14.98 -8.98 -1.59
CA PRO A 301 16.21 -9.37 -2.26
C PRO A 301 16.38 -8.75 -3.65
N LEU A 302 15.29 -8.39 -4.31
CA LEU A 302 15.26 -7.66 -5.57
C LEU A 302 15.14 -6.14 -5.40
N PRO A 303 15.61 -5.38 -6.41
CA PRO A 303 15.42 -3.94 -6.44
C PRO A 303 13.95 -3.52 -6.34
N TYR A 304 13.71 -2.47 -5.58
CA TYR A 304 12.37 -1.94 -5.34
C TYR A 304 12.37 -0.42 -5.30
N ARG A 305 11.20 0.17 -5.58
CA ARG A 305 11.03 1.61 -5.58
C ARG A 305 10.97 2.16 -4.16
N THR A 306 11.60 3.30 -3.93
CA THR A 306 11.45 4.06 -2.69
C THR A 306 11.01 5.48 -2.99
N ASP A 307 10.43 6.15 -2.00
CA ASP A 307 9.99 7.54 -2.17
C ASP A 307 11.21 8.44 -2.48
N PRO A 308 11.11 9.39 -3.44
CA PRO A 308 12.24 10.22 -3.87
C PRO A 308 12.89 11.08 -2.78
N ALA A 309 12.19 11.29 -1.66
CA ALA A 309 12.71 12.02 -0.50
C ALA A 309 13.49 11.13 0.48
N ALA A 310 13.64 9.83 0.19
CA ALA A 310 14.46 8.95 0.99
C ALA A 310 15.92 9.42 0.92
N THR A 311 16.44 9.89 2.05
CA THR A 311 17.85 10.24 2.28
C THR A 311 18.78 9.02 2.25
N ASP A 312 18.34 7.91 1.65
CA ASP A 312 19.10 6.67 1.62
C ASP A 312 20.18 6.76 0.54
N VAL A 313 21.40 7.00 0.98
CA VAL A 313 22.60 7.11 0.12
C VAL A 313 22.86 5.87 -0.76
N ARG A 314 22.16 4.75 -0.50
CA ARG A 314 22.24 3.52 -1.30
C ARG A 314 21.26 3.52 -2.48
N ALA A 315 20.37 4.50 -2.58
CA ALA A 315 19.40 4.57 -3.66
C ALA A 315 20.11 4.96 -4.97
N ARG A 316 19.82 4.22 -6.05
CA ARG A 316 20.15 4.64 -7.41
C ARG A 316 19.07 5.63 -7.85
N LEU A 317 19.51 6.84 -8.15
CA LEU A 317 18.65 7.94 -8.62
C LEU A 317 18.59 7.91 -10.15
N ASP A 318 17.47 8.40 -10.69
CA ASP A 318 17.30 8.71 -12.11
C ASP A 318 17.59 7.52 -13.05
N LEU A 319 17.16 6.31 -12.66
CA LEU A 319 17.28 5.14 -13.52
C LEU A 319 16.21 5.15 -14.59
N ASP A 320 16.65 5.03 -15.84
CA ASP A 320 15.77 4.81 -16.99
C ASP A 320 15.34 3.35 -17.08
N ALA A 321 14.07 3.14 -17.40
CA ALA A 321 13.58 1.83 -17.75
C ALA A 321 14.25 1.33 -19.04
N VAL A 322 14.55 0.03 -19.08
CA VAL A 322 15.02 -0.63 -20.31
C VAL A 322 13.84 -0.76 -21.27
N GLU A 323 14.05 -0.34 -22.51
CA GLU A 323 13.12 -0.59 -23.61
C GLU A 323 13.79 -1.47 -24.68
N ARG A 324 13.02 -2.39 -25.26
CA ARG A 324 13.48 -3.25 -26.36
C ARG A 324 12.46 -3.31 -27.49
N PRO A 325 12.88 -3.25 -28.76
CA PRO A 325 11.97 -3.31 -29.91
C PRO A 325 11.08 -4.56 -29.95
N GLU A 326 11.57 -5.69 -29.41
CA GLU A 326 10.87 -6.97 -29.40
C GLU A 326 9.84 -7.14 -28.28
N TRP A 327 9.83 -6.27 -27.27
CA TRP A 327 8.77 -6.29 -26.26
C TRP A 327 7.58 -5.58 -26.87
N GLU A 328 6.43 -6.28 -26.99
CA GLU A 328 5.22 -5.64 -27.51
C GLU A 328 4.96 -4.38 -26.68
N PRO A 329 5.04 -3.19 -27.29
CA PRO A 329 4.79 -1.98 -26.53
C PRO A 329 3.31 -2.01 -26.17
N ALA A 330 3.00 -2.15 -24.88
CA ALA A 330 1.74 -1.63 -24.36
C ALA A 330 1.63 -0.20 -24.93
N ALA A 331 0.63 0.00 -25.80
CA ALA A 331 0.51 1.10 -26.75
C ALA A 331 1.35 2.34 -26.38
N LYS A 332 2.52 2.55 -27.01
CA LYS A 332 3.51 3.60 -26.70
C LYS A 332 2.91 4.85 -26.02
N LEU A 333 2.95 4.85 -24.70
CA LEU A 333 2.52 5.96 -23.89
C LEU A 333 3.72 6.90 -23.73
N VAL A 334 3.62 8.10 -24.32
CA VAL A 334 4.62 9.15 -24.17
C VAL A 334 4.59 9.63 -22.72
N ARG A 335 5.37 8.97 -21.85
CA ARG A 335 5.55 9.40 -20.47
C ARG A 335 6.35 10.70 -20.45
N ARG A 336 5.98 11.63 -19.56
CA ARG A 336 7.02 12.52 -19.01
C ARG A 336 7.97 11.63 -18.20
N PRO A 337 9.29 11.80 -18.28
CA PRO A 337 10.21 10.96 -17.53
C PRO A 337 9.87 11.05 -16.04
N VAL A 338 9.32 9.97 -15.49
CA VAL A 338 9.27 9.77 -14.05
C VAL A 338 10.62 9.15 -13.72
N THR A 339 11.48 9.88 -13.02
CA THR A 339 12.73 9.31 -12.54
C THR A 339 12.44 8.38 -11.37
N TRP A 340 12.83 7.10 -11.50
CA TRP A 340 12.60 6.11 -10.45
C TRP A 340 13.81 6.11 -9.51
N THR A 341 13.53 6.24 -8.22
CA THR A 341 14.53 6.05 -7.17
C THR A 341 14.42 4.61 -6.68
N LEU A 342 15.45 3.80 -6.96
CA LEU A 342 15.47 2.38 -6.64
C LEU A 342 16.50 2.05 -5.57
N LEU A 343 16.13 1.21 -4.61
CA LEU A 343 17.07 0.53 -3.74
C LEU A 343 17.36 -0.85 -4.32
N GLU A 344 18.61 -1.28 -4.32
CA GLU A 344 19.02 -2.56 -4.92
C GLU A 344 18.53 -3.76 -4.11
N HIS A 345 18.37 -3.59 -2.80
CA HIS A 345 17.85 -4.60 -1.88
C HIS A 345 17.47 -3.96 -0.53
N GLY A 346 16.70 -4.67 0.29
CA GLY A 346 16.32 -4.23 1.64
C GLY A 346 17.34 -4.54 2.73
N PRO A 347 16.98 -4.26 4.00
CA PRO A 347 17.81 -4.60 5.17
C PRO A 347 17.89 -6.12 5.38
N THR A 348 18.88 -6.57 6.15
CA THR A 348 18.91 -7.96 6.61
C THR A 348 17.82 -8.22 7.65
N ILE A 349 17.45 -9.49 7.85
CA ILE A 349 16.46 -9.87 8.88
C ILE A 349 16.91 -9.39 10.27
N ALA A 350 18.20 -9.50 10.59
CA ALA A 350 18.76 -9.00 11.84
C ALA A 350 18.57 -7.48 11.98
N GLN A 351 18.94 -6.71 10.95
CA GLN A 351 18.77 -5.24 10.94
C GLN A 351 17.31 -4.83 11.12
N TRP A 352 16.39 -5.52 10.44
CA TRP A 352 14.97 -5.29 10.58
C TRP A 352 14.49 -5.59 12.00
N TRP A 353 14.81 -6.77 12.54
CA TRP A 353 14.35 -7.17 13.87
C TRP A 353 14.86 -6.25 14.99
N ASP A 354 16.12 -5.82 14.90
CA ASP A 354 16.66 -4.84 15.85
C ASP A 354 15.88 -3.53 15.77
N SER A 355 15.56 -3.05 14.57
CA SER A 355 14.75 -1.84 14.41
C SER A 355 13.30 -2.00 14.89
N VAL A 356 12.72 -3.20 14.81
CA VAL A 356 11.40 -3.48 15.40
C VAL A 356 11.45 -3.35 16.92
N ARG A 357 12.50 -3.86 17.57
CA ARG A 357 12.61 -3.85 19.04
C ARG A 357 13.00 -2.49 19.61
N PHE A 358 13.88 -1.76 18.93
CA PHE A 358 14.52 -0.56 19.46
C PHE A 358 14.12 0.72 18.73
N GLY A 359 13.51 0.59 17.55
CA GLY A 359 13.21 1.71 16.67
C GLY A 359 14.47 2.24 15.96
N ASP A 360 14.30 2.71 14.72
CA ASP A 360 15.33 3.41 13.96
C ASP A 360 14.87 4.84 13.65
N ALA A 361 15.50 5.82 14.30
CA ALA A 361 15.17 7.24 14.14
C ALA A 361 15.88 7.91 12.95
N ARG A 362 16.75 7.20 12.22
CA ARG A 362 17.64 7.80 11.21
C ARG A 362 16.93 8.36 9.98
N ARG A 363 15.71 7.90 9.68
CA ARG A 363 14.99 8.31 8.45
C ARG A 363 14.14 9.57 8.63
N ASP A 364 13.48 9.74 9.78
CA ASP A 364 12.49 10.83 9.96
C ASP A 364 12.49 11.47 11.36
N GLY A 365 13.43 11.10 12.25
CA GLY A 365 13.46 11.53 13.65
C GLY A 365 12.44 10.82 14.56
N LEU A 366 11.61 9.94 13.99
CA LEU A 366 10.73 9.03 14.73
C LEU A 366 11.33 7.62 14.73
N PRO A 367 11.41 6.94 15.89
CA PRO A 367 11.78 5.53 15.94
C PRO A 367 10.72 4.69 15.20
N LYS A 368 11.12 4.01 14.12
CA LYS A 368 10.29 3.03 13.38
C LYS A 368 11.14 1.88 12.87
N ASP A 369 10.55 0.79 12.40
CA ASP A 369 11.37 -0.25 11.77
C ASP A 369 11.85 0.13 10.35
N VAL A 370 12.98 -0.45 9.94
CA VAL A 370 13.68 -0.05 8.70
C VAL A 370 13.02 -0.53 7.41
N ALA A 371 12.04 -1.42 7.49
CA ALA A 371 11.38 -2.01 6.34
C ALA A 371 9.95 -1.47 6.13
N SER A 372 9.34 -0.90 7.17
CA SER A 372 8.07 -0.20 7.03
C SER A 372 8.16 0.98 6.07
N PRO A 373 7.09 1.21 5.28
CA PRO A 373 7.02 2.40 4.45
C PRO A 373 7.13 3.66 5.32
N PRO A 374 7.45 4.82 4.72
CA PRO A 374 7.23 6.10 5.38
C PRO A 374 5.81 6.13 5.97
N PRO A 375 5.59 6.74 7.15
CA PRO A 375 4.27 6.89 7.70
C PRO A 375 3.33 7.39 6.59
N GLY A 376 2.14 6.80 6.46
CA GLY A 376 1.08 7.24 5.55
C GLY A 376 0.47 8.58 5.97
N PHE A 377 1.33 9.51 6.38
CA PHE A 377 1.08 10.83 6.91
C PHE A 377 2.21 11.77 6.46
N ARG A 378 2.77 11.54 5.27
CA ARG A 378 3.78 12.45 4.69
C ARG A 378 3.16 13.85 4.64
N GLY A 379 3.75 14.80 5.37
CA GLY A 379 3.25 16.17 5.54
C GLY A 379 2.57 16.46 6.88
N ARG A 380 2.17 15.44 7.66
CA ARG A 380 1.57 15.63 8.99
C ARG A 380 2.60 16.18 9.97
N GLU A 381 2.16 17.10 10.82
CA GLU A 381 3.04 17.73 11.79
C GLU A 381 3.62 16.69 12.78
N ARG A 382 4.92 16.81 13.06
CA ARG A 382 5.68 15.82 13.85
C ARG A 382 5.05 15.50 15.21
N GLN A 383 4.45 16.50 15.85
CA GLN A 383 3.83 16.40 17.16
C GLN A 383 2.57 15.52 17.22
N TYR A 384 2.01 15.16 16.06
CA TYR A 384 0.81 14.34 15.96
C TYR A 384 1.09 12.92 15.46
N LEU A 385 2.31 12.63 15.00
CA LEU A 385 2.65 11.36 14.34
C LEU A 385 2.52 10.12 15.25
N ASP A 386 2.55 10.29 16.57
CA ASP A 386 2.37 9.24 17.57
C ASP A 386 0.90 9.03 17.99
N ARG A 387 -0.05 9.80 17.43
CA ARG A 387 -1.47 9.81 17.85
C ARG A 387 -2.43 9.70 16.67
N PHE A 388 -3.67 9.32 16.98
CA PHE A 388 -4.78 9.40 16.03
C PHE A 388 -5.05 10.86 15.57
N PRO A 389 -5.45 11.14 14.31
CA PRO A 389 -5.68 12.46 13.78
C PRO A 389 -6.89 13.01 14.46
N GLN A 390 -6.71 14.15 15.09
CA GLN A 390 -7.78 14.83 15.75
C GLN A 390 -8.68 15.51 14.70
N PRO A 391 -9.99 15.68 14.94
CA PRO A 391 -10.90 16.30 13.99
C PRO A 391 -10.49 17.69 13.48
N GLN A 392 -9.67 18.40 14.25
CA GLN A 392 -9.09 19.70 13.89
C GLN A 392 -7.85 19.63 12.99
N GLU A 393 -7.28 18.45 12.76
CA GLU A 393 -6.14 18.29 11.86
C GLU A 393 -6.60 18.42 10.41
N ASP A 394 -5.88 19.23 9.64
CA ASP A 394 -6.17 19.45 8.23
C ASP A 394 -5.71 18.24 7.41
N LYS A 395 -6.66 17.37 7.00
CA LYS A 395 -6.39 16.21 6.14
C LYS A 395 -5.74 16.63 4.80
N THR A 396 -5.91 17.86 4.34
CA THR A 396 -5.26 18.33 3.11
C THR A 396 -3.75 18.52 3.27
N ALA A 397 -3.25 18.55 4.51
CA ALA A 397 -1.84 18.66 4.84
C ALA A 397 -1.12 17.30 4.96
N TYR A 398 -1.83 16.17 4.92
CA TYR A 398 -1.21 14.84 5.01
C TYR A 398 -1.93 13.77 4.20
N TYR A 399 -1.15 12.93 3.51
CA TYR A 399 -1.68 11.92 2.59
C TYR A 399 -1.76 10.52 3.21
N GLY A 400 -2.93 9.87 3.12
CA GLY A 400 -3.15 8.45 3.41
C GLY A 400 -4.38 8.15 4.28
N MET A 401 -4.84 6.88 4.27
CA MET A 401 -5.88 6.37 5.16
C MET A 401 -5.35 5.64 6.40
N GLY A 402 -6.07 5.83 7.51
CA GLY A 402 -6.42 4.79 8.49
C GLY A 402 -5.32 4.11 9.34
N ALA A 403 -5.53 4.18 10.66
CA ALA A 403 -4.83 3.59 11.80
C ALA A 403 -3.33 3.93 11.96
N PHE A 404 -2.94 4.15 13.21
CA PHE A 404 -1.81 4.99 13.63
C PHE A 404 -0.69 4.14 14.22
N PRO A 405 0.56 4.64 14.21
CA PRO A 405 1.69 3.97 14.85
C PRO A 405 1.36 3.51 16.29
N MET A 406 0.54 4.27 17.04
CA MET A 406 0.03 3.82 18.34
C MET A 406 -1.47 4.01 18.47
N ASP A 407 -2.24 3.56 17.47
CA ASP A 407 -3.70 3.58 17.60
C ASP A 407 -4.13 2.65 18.73
N ARG A 408 -5.17 3.06 19.45
CA ARG A 408 -5.75 2.30 20.55
C ARG A 408 -7.23 2.20 20.34
N ASP A 409 -7.77 1.03 20.64
CA ASP A 409 -9.20 0.86 20.75
C ASP A 409 -9.73 1.80 21.84
N GLU A 410 -10.67 2.68 21.51
CA GLU A 410 -11.15 3.71 22.45
C GLU A 410 -11.85 3.10 23.67
N ALA A 411 -12.51 1.96 23.50
CA ALA A 411 -13.26 1.31 24.58
C ALA A 411 -12.35 0.53 25.55
N THR A 412 -11.31 -0.11 25.04
CA THR A 412 -10.46 -1.03 25.81
C THR A 412 -9.05 -0.49 26.06
N GLY A 413 -8.62 0.54 25.34
CA GLY A 413 -7.26 1.09 25.37
C GLY A 413 -6.18 0.19 24.77
N ALA A 414 -6.57 -0.95 24.17
CA ALA A 414 -5.67 -1.93 23.58
C ALA A 414 -5.04 -1.39 22.29
N GLY A 415 -3.74 -1.63 22.08
CA GLY A 415 -3.09 -1.18 20.85
C GLY A 415 -3.61 -1.93 19.62
N LEU A 416 -3.75 -1.20 18.52
CA LEU A 416 -4.26 -1.69 17.26
C LEU A 416 -3.13 -1.86 16.25
N ALA A 417 -3.15 -2.99 15.56
CA ALA A 417 -2.42 -3.21 14.34
C ALA A 417 -3.15 -2.55 13.16
N VAL A 418 -2.42 -1.78 12.37
CA VAL A 418 -2.92 -1.24 11.10
C VAL A 418 -2.89 -2.35 10.05
N PHE A 419 -4.06 -2.66 9.50
CA PHE A 419 -4.24 -3.60 8.42
C PHE A 419 -4.89 -2.88 7.24
N GLU A 420 -4.19 -2.86 6.10
CA GLU A 420 -4.79 -2.50 4.82
C GLU A 420 -5.00 -3.77 4.01
N TYR A 421 -6.21 -3.94 3.47
CA TYR A 421 -6.56 -4.94 2.48
C TYR A 421 -6.62 -4.28 1.11
N ARG A 422 -5.51 -4.36 0.39
CA ARG A 422 -5.32 -3.73 -0.93
C ARG A 422 -6.03 -4.49 -2.06
N ASP A 423 -6.27 -5.78 -1.85
CA ASP A 423 -6.84 -6.70 -2.83
C ASP A 423 -8.27 -7.11 -2.44
N LEU A 424 -9.09 -6.13 -2.02
CA LEU A 424 -10.48 -6.42 -1.62
C LEU A 424 -11.30 -7.08 -2.73
N MET A 425 -10.98 -6.79 -3.99
CA MET A 425 -11.60 -7.41 -5.16
C MET A 425 -11.29 -8.91 -5.29
N ALA A 426 -10.29 -9.43 -4.56
CA ALA A 426 -10.09 -10.87 -4.44
C ALA A 426 -11.07 -11.51 -3.47
N ASP A 427 -11.85 -10.77 -2.68
CA ASP A 427 -12.96 -11.35 -1.92
C ASP A 427 -14.03 -11.95 -2.85
N ILE A 428 -14.66 -13.03 -2.42
CA ILE A 428 -15.71 -13.70 -3.20
C ILE A 428 -16.98 -12.85 -3.38
N GLU A 429 -17.33 -11.97 -2.44
CA GLU A 429 -18.54 -11.14 -2.46
C GLU A 429 -18.29 -9.72 -3.00
N VAL A 430 -17.04 -9.27 -3.07
CA VAL A 430 -16.68 -7.99 -3.71
C VAL A 430 -16.63 -8.19 -5.24
N PRO A 431 -17.29 -7.32 -6.04
CA PRO A 431 -17.18 -7.36 -7.49
C PRO A 431 -15.74 -7.18 -7.98
N VAL A 432 -15.41 -7.76 -9.13
CA VAL A 432 -14.15 -7.46 -9.82
C VAL A 432 -14.17 -6.01 -10.32
N TRP A 433 -12.99 -5.48 -10.69
CA TRP A 433 -12.84 -4.08 -11.09
C TRP A 433 -13.85 -3.63 -12.14
N ASP A 434 -13.99 -4.38 -13.24
CA ASP A 434 -14.91 -4.10 -14.35
C ASP A 434 -16.40 -4.05 -13.94
N ASP A 435 -16.73 -4.55 -12.75
CA ASP A 435 -18.08 -4.61 -12.21
C ASP A 435 -18.27 -3.70 -10.98
N LEU A 436 -17.22 -2.99 -10.52
CA LEU A 436 -17.23 -2.17 -9.31
C LEU A 436 -17.45 -0.69 -9.61
N SER A 437 -18.61 -0.38 -10.20
CA SER A 437 -19.05 1.01 -10.40
C SER A 437 -19.38 1.72 -9.08
N PHE A 438 -19.47 3.06 -9.13
CA PHE A 438 -19.70 3.86 -7.92
C PHE A 438 -20.96 3.47 -7.12
N ASP A 439 -22.02 2.99 -7.77
CA ASP A 439 -23.25 2.56 -7.09
C ASP A 439 -23.05 1.32 -6.19
N ARG A 440 -21.93 0.61 -6.33
CA ARG A 440 -21.60 -0.58 -5.53
C ARG A 440 -20.58 -0.32 -4.42
N TRP A 441 -19.99 0.88 -4.34
CA TRP A 441 -18.96 1.19 -3.35
C TRP A 441 -19.45 1.04 -1.90
N VAL A 442 -20.68 1.45 -1.59
CA VAL A 442 -21.28 1.25 -0.26
C VAL A 442 -21.39 -0.24 0.10
N GLY A 443 -21.72 -1.10 -0.87
CA GLY A 443 -21.78 -2.56 -0.64
C GLY A 443 -20.42 -3.14 -0.27
N VAL A 444 -19.32 -2.60 -0.81
CA VAL A 444 -17.95 -2.99 -0.41
C VAL A 444 -17.70 -2.69 1.06
N VAL A 445 -18.17 -1.54 1.55
CA VAL A 445 -18.05 -1.15 2.96
C VAL A 445 -18.79 -2.12 3.88
N GLU A 446 -20.00 -2.51 3.49
CA GLU A 446 -20.83 -3.45 4.25
C GLU A 446 -20.21 -4.85 4.29
N VAL A 447 -19.70 -5.35 3.15
CA VAL A 447 -18.98 -6.62 3.08
C VAL A 447 -17.73 -6.56 3.96
N PHE A 448 -16.97 -5.46 3.89
CA PHE A 448 -15.78 -5.28 4.70
C PHE A 448 -16.10 -5.29 6.19
N ALA A 449 -17.09 -4.52 6.62
CA ALA A 449 -17.49 -4.45 8.01
C ALA A 449 -18.02 -5.77 8.55
N LYS A 450 -18.75 -6.53 7.73
CA LYS A 450 -19.32 -7.83 8.11
C LYS A 450 -18.25 -8.89 8.37
N HIS A 451 -17.17 -8.89 7.59
CA HIS A 451 -16.23 -10.01 7.55
C HIS A 451 -14.82 -9.69 8.07
N TYR A 452 -14.35 -8.45 7.94
CA TYR A 452 -12.95 -8.09 8.23
C TYR A 452 -12.78 -7.19 9.44
N LEU A 453 -13.87 -6.67 10.00
CA LEU A 453 -13.78 -6.02 11.31
C LEU A 453 -13.84 -7.06 12.41
N PRO A 454 -12.87 -7.05 13.35
CA PRO A 454 -12.90 -7.94 14.49
C PRO A 454 -14.16 -7.66 15.31
N LYS A 455 -14.97 -8.70 15.55
CA LYS A 455 -16.02 -8.67 16.57
C LYS A 455 -15.32 -8.83 17.91
N LEU A 456 -15.05 -7.72 18.59
CA LEU A 456 -14.67 -7.78 20.00
C LEU A 456 -15.86 -8.41 20.75
N GLY A 457 -15.65 -9.62 21.27
CA GLY A 457 -16.67 -10.42 21.93
C GLY A 457 -17.12 -9.86 23.26
#